data_AF-A0A820FLL9-F1
#
_entry.id   AF-A0A820FLL9-F1
#
_cell.length_a   1.000
_cell.length_b   1.000
_cell.length_c   1.000
_cell.angle_alpha   90.00
_cell.angle_beta   90.00
_cell.angle_gamma   90.00
#
_symmetry.space_group_name_H-M   'P 1'
#
loop_
_entity.id
_entity.type
_entity.pdbx_description
1 polymer ?
#
loop_
_entity_poly.entity_id
_entity_poly.type
_entity_poly.pdbx_seq_one_letter_code
_entity_poly.pdbx_strand_id
1 'polypeptide(L)'
;DTWLNACVAIERAINVYQGISFNKEKSKRLARWIIFILPFCIIATIIHEPLHRNIFEYPVQEKDTFGDTKIIEIHRWCVINYSSAVQDYNTAILFIHLIGPFIANLFSALFIIFGTARQRSLAQTNQNYIAHIREQLREHKQLVISPAILLVLSMPRLIISLLSGCVKVSDKPWLYLLAYFISFTPSILVFVVFVVPSELYLKTLKESLKTWQRRICH
;
A
#
# COMPACT_ATOMS: atom_id res chain seq x y z
N ASP A 1 6.22 3.53 -1.83
CA ASP A 1 6.76 2.25 -1.29
C ASP A 1 6.09 1.00 -1.85
N THR A 2 4.75 0.93 -1.90
CA THR A 2 4.01 -0.25 -2.38
C THR A 2 4.41 -0.69 -3.79
N TRP A 3 4.52 0.24 -4.74
CA TRP A 3 4.98 -0.06 -6.11
C TRP A 3 6.43 -0.57 -6.16
N LEU A 4 7.34 -0.05 -5.34
CA LEU A 4 8.71 -0.56 -5.25
C LEU A 4 8.72 -2.01 -4.74
N ASN A 5 7.89 -2.32 -3.73
CA ASN A 5 7.73 -3.69 -3.24
C ASN A 5 7.20 -4.62 -4.35
N ALA A 6 6.24 -4.15 -5.15
CA ALA A 6 5.76 -4.89 -6.31
C ALA A 6 6.88 -5.14 -7.35
N CYS A 7 7.71 -4.14 -7.66
CA CYS A 7 8.86 -4.30 -8.53
C CYS A 7 9.85 -5.35 -8.00
N VAL A 8 10.13 -5.35 -6.69
CA VAL A 8 11.00 -6.35 -6.04
C VAL A 8 10.40 -7.75 -6.13
N ALA A 9 9.09 -7.90 -5.93
CA ALA A 9 8.43 -9.20 -6.08
C ALA A 9 8.48 -9.73 -7.52
N ILE A 10 8.29 -8.85 -8.52
CA ILE A 10 8.42 -9.20 -9.94
C ILE A 10 9.86 -9.61 -10.26
N GLU A 11 10.87 -8.88 -9.78
CA GLU A 11 12.28 -9.23 -9.97
C GLU A 11 12.59 -10.62 -9.40
N ARG A 12 12.08 -10.92 -8.19
CA ARG A 12 12.22 -12.25 -7.59
C ARG A 12 11.58 -13.34 -8.43
N ALA A 13 10.38 -13.09 -8.97
CA ALA A 13 9.71 -14.03 -9.87
C ALA A 13 10.53 -14.28 -11.16
N ILE A 14 11.09 -13.22 -11.76
CA ILE A 14 11.95 -13.33 -12.94
C ILE A 14 13.25 -14.09 -12.62
N ASN A 15 13.86 -13.83 -11.46
CA ASN A 15 15.06 -14.54 -11.01
C ASN A 15 14.80 -16.04 -10.86
N VAL A 16 13.68 -16.43 -10.24
CA VAL A 16 13.27 -17.84 -10.15
C VAL A 16 13.00 -18.44 -11.54
N TYR A 17 12.33 -17.71 -12.42
CA TYR A 17 12.06 -18.17 -13.78
C TYR A 17 13.32 -18.41 -14.61
N GLN A 18 14.26 -17.47 -14.59
CA GLN A 18 15.48 -17.53 -15.39
C GLN A 18 16.53 -18.47 -14.78
N GLY A 19 16.49 -18.71 -13.47
CA GLY A 19 17.40 -19.62 -12.78
C GLY A 19 18.87 -19.31 -13.08
N ILE A 20 19.56 -20.27 -13.70
CA ILE A 20 20.98 -20.13 -14.09
C ILE A 20 21.24 -19.07 -15.15
N SER A 21 20.24 -18.70 -15.95
CA SER A 21 20.36 -17.67 -16.99
C SER A 21 20.15 -16.25 -16.46
N PHE A 22 19.86 -16.09 -15.17
CA PHE A 22 19.59 -14.78 -14.58
C PHE A 22 20.85 -13.92 -14.51
N ASN A 23 20.80 -12.76 -15.19
CA ASN A 23 21.91 -11.82 -15.19
C ASN A 23 21.73 -10.75 -14.11
N LYS A 24 22.47 -10.91 -13.00
CA LYS A 24 22.44 -9.99 -11.85
C LYS A 24 22.84 -8.56 -12.19
N GLU A 25 23.82 -8.36 -13.08
CA GLU A 25 24.29 -7.01 -13.44
C GLU A 25 23.27 -6.27 -14.29
N LYS A 26 22.58 -6.98 -15.20
CA LYS A 26 21.45 -6.43 -15.95
C LYS A 26 20.31 -6.05 -14.99
N SER A 27 20.01 -6.90 -14.00
CA SER A 27 18.96 -6.62 -13.02
C SER A 27 19.26 -5.39 -12.16
N LYS A 28 20.48 -5.29 -11.60
CA LYS A 28 20.93 -4.10 -10.85
C LYS A 28 20.84 -2.82 -11.68
N ARG A 29 21.20 -2.87 -12.96
CA ARG A 29 21.07 -1.72 -13.86
C ARG A 29 19.61 -1.32 -14.07
N LEU A 30 18.72 -2.29 -14.28
CA LEU A 30 17.27 -2.04 -14.41
C LEU A 30 16.70 -1.45 -13.11
N ALA A 31 17.07 -2.01 -11.95
CA ALA A 31 16.61 -1.54 -10.65
C ALA A 31 16.98 -0.06 -10.41
N ARG A 32 18.21 0.35 -10.77
CA ARG A 32 18.61 1.77 -10.73
C ARG A 32 17.66 2.65 -11.56
N TRP A 33 17.36 2.25 -12.80
CA TRP A 33 16.42 3.00 -13.64
C TRP A 33 15.01 3.05 -13.04
N ILE A 34 14.49 1.94 -12.53
CA ILE A 34 13.16 1.87 -11.91
C ILE A 34 13.06 2.79 -10.70
N ILE A 35 14.09 2.84 -9.83
CA ILE A 35 14.11 3.71 -8.65
C ILE A 35 13.97 5.18 -9.06
N PHE A 36 14.58 5.60 -10.18
CA PHE A 36 14.45 6.96 -10.67
C PHE A 36 13.13 7.20 -11.41
N ILE A 37 12.72 6.31 -12.30
CA ILE A 37 11.54 6.51 -13.18
C ILE A 37 10.22 6.41 -12.42
N LEU A 38 10.11 5.44 -11.50
CA LEU A 38 8.85 5.13 -10.84
C LEU A 38 8.24 6.33 -10.07
N PRO A 39 9.01 7.12 -9.29
CA PRO A 39 8.50 8.34 -8.68
C PRO A 39 7.92 9.33 -9.70
N PHE A 40 8.58 9.55 -10.84
CA PHE A 40 8.04 10.44 -11.89
C PHE A 40 6.73 9.91 -12.46
N CYS A 41 6.61 8.59 -12.68
CA CYS A 41 5.36 7.99 -13.12
C CYS A 41 4.24 8.21 -12.08
N ILE A 42 4.53 8.01 -10.80
CA ILE A 42 3.54 8.22 -9.71
C ILE A 42 3.14 9.69 -9.63
N ILE A 43 4.09 10.62 -9.72
CA ILE A 43 3.79 12.06 -9.69
C ILE A 43 2.92 12.44 -10.89
N ALA A 44 3.24 11.94 -12.09
CA ALA A 44 2.49 12.23 -13.30
C ALA A 44 1.04 11.73 -13.21
N THR A 45 0.77 10.59 -12.57
CA THR A 45 -0.59 10.05 -12.42
C THR A 45 -1.41 10.75 -11.33
N ILE A 46 -0.78 11.43 -10.36
CA ILE A 46 -1.47 12.16 -9.29
C ILE A 46 -1.44 13.68 -9.47
N ILE A 47 -0.87 14.19 -10.58
CA ILE A 47 -0.67 15.63 -10.81
C ILE A 47 -1.99 16.42 -10.86
N HIS A 48 -3.11 15.76 -11.16
CA HIS A 48 -4.42 16.41 -11.17
C HIS A 48 -4.88 16.84 -9.77
N GLU A 49 -4.41 16.17 -8.71
CA GLU A 49 -4.77 16.48 -7.32
C GLU A 49 -4.31 17.90 -6.88
N PRO A 50 -3.02 18.27 -6.98
CA PRO A 50 -2.59 19.62 -6.61
C PRO A 50 -3.16 20.71 -7.53
N LEU A 51 -3.43 20.40 -8.80
CA LEU A 51 -3.95 21.37 -9.77
C LEU A 51 -5.40 21.78 -9.51
N HIS A 52 -6.21 20.91 -8.88
CA HIS A 52 -7.62 21.19 -8.57
C HIS A 52 -7.86 21.52 -7.09
N ARG A 53 -6.79 21.74 -6.34
CA ARG A 53 -6.87 22.09 -4.92
C ARG A 53 -7.24 23.56 -4.78
N ASN A 54 -8.48 23.82 -4.39
CA ASN A 54 -8.96 25.17 -4.11
C ASN A 54 -9.09 25.39 -2.60
N ILE A 55 -8.73 26.58 -2.15
CA ILE A 55 -8.91 27.02 -0.76
C ILE A 55 -10.20 27.84 -0.73
N PHE A 56 -11.19 27.36 0.01
CA PHE A 56 -12.43 28.08 0.27
C PHE A 56 -12.32 28.73 1.64
N GLU A 57 -12.50 30.04 1.69
CA GLU A 57 -12.60 30.79 2.94
C GLU A 57 -14.07 31.15 3.17
N TYR A 58 -14.63 30.80 4.33
CA TYR A 58 -15.92 31.32 4.75
C TYR A 58 -15.80 32.07 6.08
N PRO A 59 -16.29 33.31 6.15
CA PRO A 59 -16.34 34.07 7.39
C PRO A 59 -17.50 33.58 8.24
N VAL A 60 -17.21 33.18 9.48
CA VAL A 60 -18.19 32.95 10.53
C VAL A 60 -18.63 34.31 11.06
N GLN A 61 -19.92 34.56 10.95
CA GLN A 61 -20.56 35.81 11.28
C GLN A 61 -21.45 35.62 12.52
N GLU A 62 -21.30 36.50 13.50
CA GLU A 62 -22.21 36.61 14.64
C GLU A 62 -22.79 38.02 14.66
N LYS A 63 -24.07 38.12 15.02
CA LYS A 63 -24.72 39.41 15.19
C LYS A 63 -24.44 39.89 16.60
N ASP A 64 -23.94 41.11 16.72
CA ASP A 64 -23.74 41.74 18.01
C ASP A 64 -25.08 42.19 18.64
N THR A 65 -25.02 42.67 19.87
CA THR A 65 -26.18 43.15 20.63
C THR A 65 -26.89 44.34 19.97
N PHE A 66 -26.23 45.04 19.04
CA PHE A 66 -26.78 46.16 18.28
C PHE A 66 -27.32 45.75 16.90
N GLY A 67 -27.17 44.48 16.51
CA GLY A 67 -27.63 43.93 15.24
C GLY A 67 -26.62 44.03 14.11
N ASP A 68 -25.42 44.56 14.37
CA ASP A 68 -24.33 44.63 13.40
C ASP A 68 -23.67 43.25 13.24
N THR A 69 -23.30 42.93 12.01
CA THR A 69 -22.74 41.63 11.68
C THR A 69 -21.23 41.67 11.80
N LYS A 70 -20.69 41.01 12.83
CA LYS A 70 -19.25 40.94 13.08
C LYS A 70 -18.70 39.61 12.58
N ILE A 71 -17.65 39.67 11.78
CA ILE A 71 -16.87 38.47 11.43
C ILE A 71 -16.00 38.12 12.65
N ILE A 72 -16.22 36.95 13.22
CA ILE A 72 -15.48 36.48 14.40
C ILE A 72 -14.28 35.63 13.99
N GLU A 73 -14.48 34.79 12.97
CA GLU A 73 -13.52 33.77 12.57
C GLU A 73 -13.60 33.51 11.07
N ILE A 74 -12.48 33.20 10.43
CA ILE A 74 -12.43 32.78 9.02
C ILE A 74 -12.03 31.31 8.99
N HIS A 75 -12.97 30.46 8.59
CA HIS A 75 -12.69 29.04 8.39
C HIS A 75 -12.15 28.83 6.97
N ARG A 76 -11.02 28.14 6.87
CA ARG A 76 -10.41 27.73 5.60
C ARG A 76 -10.60 26.24 5.38
N TRP A 77 -11.27 25.87 4.31
CA TRP A 77 -11.40 24.48 3.88
C TRP A 77 -10.64 24.26 2.60
N CYS A 78 -9.83 23.21 2.59
CA CYS A 78 -9.20 22.75 1.38
C CYS A 78 -10.10 21.68 0.77
N VAL A 79 -10.90 22.08 -0.23
CA VAL A 79 -11.84 21.19 -0.91
C VAL A 79 -11.40 21.05 -2.35
N ILE A 80 -11.31 19.81 -2.80
CA ILE A 80 -10.96 19.50 -4.17
C ILE A 80 -12.26 19.51 -4.97
N ASN A 81 -12.33 20.37 -5.99
CA ASN A 81 -13.49 20.45 -6.87
C ASN A 81 -13.10 19.92 -8.25
N TYR A 82 -13.43 18.66 -8.52
CA TYR A 82 -13.18 18.02 -9.80
C TYR A 82 -14.38 18.16 -10.72
N SER A 83 -14.16 18.30 -12.02
CA SER A 83 -15.20 17.99 -13.00
C SER A 83 -15.50 16.48 -12.96
N SER A 84 -16.67 16.06 -13.42
CA SER A 84 -17.07 14.64 -13.37
C SER A 84 -16.04 13.70 -14.03
N ALA A 85 -15.47 14.10 -15.17
CA ALA A 85 -14.43 13.33 -15.85
C ALA A 85 -13.12 13.23 -15.03
N VAL A 86 -12.72 14.30 -14.35
CA VAL A 86 -11.53 14.29 -13.49
C VAL A 86 -11.79 13.48 -12.21
N GLN A 87 -13.02 13.46 -11.71
CA GLN A 87 -13.42 12.65 -10.57
C GLN A 87 -13.38 11.15 -10.89
N ASP A 88 -13.85 10.74 -12.05
CA ASP A 88 -13.77 9.35 -12.52
C ASP A 88 -12.31 8.92 -12.69
N TYR A 89 -11.48 9.77 -13.30
CA TYR A 89 -10.04 9.54 -13.44
C TYR A 89 -9.35 9.41 -12.08
N ASN A 90 -9.59 10.36 -11.17
CA ASN A 90 -9.03 10.36 -9.82
C ASN A 90 -9.38 9.07 -9.06
N THR A 91 -10.64 8.63 -9.18
CA THR A 91 -11.10 7.39 -8.58
C THR A 91 -10.35 6.19 -9.17
N ALA A 92 -10.29 6.08 -10.50
CA ALA A 92 -9.59 4.98 -11.18
C ALA A 92 -8.09 4.91 -10.79
N ILE A 93 -7.41 6.06 -10.76
CA ILE A 93 -6.00 6.16 -10.36
C ILE A 93 -5.83 5.76 -8.89
N LEU A 94 -6.68 6.23 -7.98
CA LEU A 94 -6.61 5.85 -6.57
C LEU A 94 -6.73 4.32 -6.41
N PHE A 95 -7.66 3.70 -7.14
CA PHE A 95 -7.82 2.24 -7.17
C PHE A 95 -6.56 1.54 -7.69
N ILE A 96 -5.98 2.01 -8.78
CA ILE A 96 -4.76 1.45 -9.37
C ILE A 96 -3.58 1.55 -8.40
N HIS A 97 -3.35 2.71 -7.80
CA HIS A 97 -2.22 2.91 -6.88
C HIS A 97 -2.40 2.17 -5.56
N LEU A 98 -3.65 1.93 -5.13
CA LEU A 98 -3.90 1.16 -3.93
C LEU A 98 -3.84 -0.35 -4.20
N ILE A 99 -4.60 -0.87 -5.16
CA ILE A 99 -4.79 -2.32 -5.38
C ILE A 99 -3.68 -2.89 -6.27
N GLY A 100 -3.25 -2.16 -7.29
CA GLY A 100 -2.29 -2.63 -8.31
C GLY A 100 -1.03 -3.26 -7.74
N PRO A 101 -0.33 -2.63 -6.77
CA PRO A 101 0.85 -3.21 -6.15
C PRO A 101 0.57 -4.55 -5.44
N PHE A 102 -0.57 -4.69 -4.78
CA PHE A 102 -0.92 -5.93 -4.08
C PHE A 102 -1.21 -7.06 -5.05
N ILE A 103 -1.93 -6.76 -6.14
CA ILE A 103 -2.19 -7.71 -7.22
C ILE A 103 -0.87 -8.19 -7.85
N ALA A 104 0.05 -7.27 -8.17
CA ALA A 104 1.35 -7.63 -8.73
C ALA A 104 2.18 -8.51 -7.77
N ASN A 105 2.18 -8.20 -6.48
CA ASN A 105 2.83 -9.02 -5.46
C ASN A 105 2.21 -10.42 -5.36
N LEU A 106 0.88 -10.52 -5.35
CA LEU A 106 0.15 -11.78 -5.27
C LEU A 106 0.46 -12.67 -6.48
N PHE A 107 0.34 -12.14 -7.70
CA PHE A 107 0.65 -12.90 -8.91
C PHE A 107 2.13 -13.32 -8.97
N SER A 108 3.06 -12.46 -8.53
CA SER A 108 4.47 -12.82 -8.46
C SER A 108 4.72 -13.98 -7.49
N ALA A 109 4.07 -13.97 -6.32
CA ALA A 109 4.17 -15.04 -5.33
C ALA A 109 3.56 -16.36 -5.85
N LEU A 110 2.36 -16.30 -6.46
CA LEU A 110 1.73 -17.47 -7.08
C LEU A 110 2.60 -18.05 -8.19
N PHE A 111 3.17 -17.20 -9.04
CA PHE A 111 4.08 -17.61 -10.10
C PHE A 111 5.30 -18.34 -9.55
N ILE A 112 5.93 -17.85 -8.48
CA ILE A 112 7.06 -18.52 -7.83
C ILE A 112 6.63 -19.90 -7.31
N ILE A 113 5.50 -20.00 -6.60
CA ILE A 113 5.03 -21.25 -6.00
C ILE A 113 4.73 -22.29 -7.08
N PHE A 114 3.92 -21.94 -8.08
CA PHE A 114 3.55 -22.89 -9.13
C PHE A 114 4.72 -23.19 -10.07
N GLY A 115 5.54 -22.20 -10.41
CA GLY A 115 6.73 -22.36 -11.24
C GLY A 115 7.75 -23.30 -10.60
N THR A 116 8.05 -23.08 -9.32
CA THR A 116 8.99 -23.92 -8.57
C THR A 116 8.44 -25.32 -8.34
N ALA A 117 7.16 -25.46 -7.99
CA ALA A 117 6.53 -26.76 -7.82
C ALA A 117 6.51 -27.58 -9.12
N ARG A 118 6.28 -26.92 -10.26
CA ARG A 118 6.32 -27.57 -11.58
C ARG A 118 7.73 -28.00 -11.97
N GLN A 119 8.73 -27.16 -11.73
CA GLN A 119 10.14 -27.55 -11.96
C GLN A 119 10.54 -28.73 -11.09
N ARG A 120 10.17 -28.74 -9.81
CA ARG A 120 10.47 -29.86 -8.90
C ARG A 120 9.74 -31.14 -9.28
N SER A 121 8.47 -31.08 -9.69
CA SER A 121 7.74 -32.29 -10.14
C SER A 121 8.31 -32.87 -11.44
N LEU A 122 8.88 -32.04 -12.31
CA LEU A 122 9.56 -32.52 -13.53
C LEU A 122 10.93 -33.15 -13.23
N ALA A 123 11.62 -32.68 -12.19
CA ALA A 123 12.94 -33.18 -11.78
C ALA A 123 12.87 -34.38 -10.81
N GLN A 124 11.80 -34.50 -10.02
CA GLN A 124 11.59 -35.58 -9.04
C GLN A 124 10.25 -36.29 -9.31
N THR A 125 10.33 -37.44 -9.96
CA THR A 125 9.16 -38.26 -10.34
C THR A 125 8.47 -38.99 -9.18
N ASN A 126 9.09 -39.01 -7.98
CA ASN A 126 8.60 -39.79 -6.84
C ASN A 126 7.56 -39.07 -5.96
N GLN A 127 7.20 -37.81 -6.24
CA GLN A 127 6.22 -37.06 -5.46
C GLN A 127 5.17 -36.38 -6.35
N ASN A 128 3.92 -36.36 -5.89
CA ASN A 128 2.82 -35.72 -6.60
C ASN A 128 2.99 -34.19 -6.65
N TYR A 129 2.64 -33.57 -7.78
CA TYR A 129 2.67 -32.12 -7.99
C TYR A 129 1.96 -31.31 -6.88
N ILE A 130 0.82 -31.80 -6.39
CA ILE A 130 0.07 -31.22 -5.26
C ILE A 130 0.91 -31.19 -3.97
N ALA A 131 1.71 -32.23 -3.72
CA ALA A 131 2.57 -32.30 -2.53
C ALA A 131 3.68 -31.24 -2.59
N HIS A 132 4.32 -31.06 -3.76
CA HIS A 132 5.30 -30.00 -3.97
C HIS A 132 4.71 -28.60 -3.83
N ILE A 133 3.50 -28.36 -4.32
CA ILE A 133 2.80 -27.07 -4.11
C ILE A 133 2.57 -26.82 -2.62
N ARG A 134 2.10 -27.83 -1.87
CA ARG A 134 1.81 -27.69 -0.44
C ARG A 134 3.08 -27.41 0.38
N GLU A 135 4.18 -28.08 0.04
CA GLU A 135 5.50 -27.86 0.65
C GLU A 135 5.99 -26.43 0.39
N GLN A 136 5.94 -25.97 -0.88
CA GLN A 136 6.36 -24.61 -1.25
C GLN A 136 5.45 -23.54 -0.67
N LEU A 137 4.14 -23.78 -0.58
CA LEU A 137 3.20 -22.88 0.09
C LEU A 137 3.48 -22.80 1.59
N ARG A 138 3.90 -23.90 2.25
CA ARG A 138 4.29 -23.89 3.68
C ARG A 138 5.59 -23.12 3.89
N GLU A 139 6.56 -23.31 3.01
CA GLU A 139 7.89 -22.67 3.04
C GLU A 139 7.80 -21.17 2.73
N HIS A 140 6.91 -20.77 1.82
CA HIS A 140 6.74 -19.40 1.35
C HIS A 140 5.43 -18.74 1.79
N LYS A 141 4.76 -19.26 2.82
CA LYS A 141 3.45 -18.76 3.29
C LYS A 141 3.42 -17.24 3.51
N GLN A 142 4.52 -16.68 4.02
CA GLN A 142 4.67 -15.26 4.30
C GLN A 142 4.61 -14.38 3.04
N LEU A 143 5.05 -14.89 1.88
CA LEU A 143 5.03 -14.17 0.60
C LEU A 143 3.61 -13.97 0.04
N VAL A 144 2.65 -14.81 0.43
CA VAL A 144 1.24 -14.72 0.00
C VAL A 144 0.37 -14.09 1.08
N ILE A 145 0.58 -14.48 2.34
CA ILE A 145 -0.20 -13.99 3.48
C ILE A 145 -0.02 -12.49 3.67
N SER A 146 1.21 -11.96 3.55
CA SER A 146 1.45 -10.55 3.83
C SER A 146 0.78 -9.60 2.81
N PRO A 147 0.90 -9.80 1.49
CA PRO A 147 0.16 -8.98 0.52
C PRO A 147 -1.36 -9.13 0.64
N ALA A 148 -1.87 -10.32 0.97
CA ALA A 148 -3.30 -10.56 1.14
C ALA A 148 -3.86 -9.85 2.38
N ILE A 149 -3.16 -9.92 3.52
CA ILE A 149 -3.54 -9.21 4.74
C ILE A 149 -3.56 -7.70 4.50
N LEU A 150 -2.56 -7.15 3.80
CA LEU A 150 -2.50 -5.73 3.50
C LEU A 150 -3.60 -5.27 2.55
N LEU A 151 -3.96 -6.10 1.56
CA LEU A 151 -5.09 -5.84 0.68
C LEU A 151 -6.39 -5.74 1.50
N VAL A 152 -6.65 -6.71 2.37
CA VAL A 152 -7.82 -6.70 3.27
C VAL A 152 -7.81 -5.48 4.19
N LEU A 153 -6.66 -5.16 4.79
CA LEU A 153 -6.48 -3.98 5.63
C LEU A 153 -6.73 -2.69 4.85
N SER A 154 -6.40 -2.60 3.57
CA SER A 154 -6.58 -1.41 2.75
C SER A 154 -8.02 -1.18 2.25
N MET A 155 -8.88 -2.20 2.29
CA MET A 155 -10.29 -2.13 1.84
C MET A 155 -11.14 -1.06 2.53
N PRO A 156 -11.07 -0.85 3.86
CA PRO A 156 -11.83 0.21 4.53
C PRO A 156 -11.56 1.60 3.94
N ARG A 157 -10.32 1.88 3.53
CA ARG A 157 -9.95 3.16 2.90
C ARG A 157 -10.62 3.36 1.54
N LEU A 158 -10.73 2.29 0.74
CA LEU A 158 -11.46 2.33 -0.53
C LEU A 158 -12.95 2.57 -0.32
N ILE A 159 -13.53 1.87 0.64
CA ILE A 159 -14.96 1.98 0.96
C ILE A 159 -15.30 3.42 1.34
N ILE A 160 -14.48 4.07 2.17
CA ILE A 160 -14.70 5.47 2.58
C ILE A 160 -14.54 6.42 1.41
N SER A 161 -13.49 6.25 0.60
CA SER A 161 -13.23 7.12 -0.55
C SER A 161 -14.34 7.07 -1.60
N LEU A 162 -15.04 5.94 -1.71
CA LEU A 162 -16.21 5.80 -2.57
C LEU A 162 -17.49 6.33 -1.92
N LEU A 163 -17.67 6.13 -0.60
CA LEU A 163 -18.86 6.56 0.13
C LEU A 163 -18.91 8.08 0.36
N SER A 164 -17.77 8.79 0.36
CA SER A 164 -17.70 10.26 0.49
C SER A 164 -18.41 11.02 -0.63
N GLY A 165 -18.64 10.40 -1.79
CA GLY A 165 -19.49 10.97 -2.83
C GLY A 165 -21.00 10.71 -2.62
N CYS A 166 -21.36 9.66 -1.87
CA CYS A 166 -22.74 9.16 -1.77
C CYS A 166 -23.45 9.52 -0.46
N VAL A 167 -22.72 9.89 0.60
CA VAL A 167 -23.30 10.17 1.92
C VAL A 167 -22.94 11.57 2.37
N LYS A 168 -23.93 12.41 2.66
CA LYS A 168 -23.72 13.74 3.22
C LYS A 168 -23.02 13.59 4.58
N VAL A 169 -21.79 14.11 4.67
CA VAL A 169 -20.95 14.06 5.87
C VAL A 169 -21.65 14.69 7.09
N SER A 170 -22.57 15.64 6.83
CA SER A 170 -23.39 16.31 7.85
C SER A 170 -24.34 15.38 8.61
N ASP A 171 -24.73 14.23 8.05
CA ASP A 171 -25.75 13.38 8.66
C ASP A 171 -25.16 12.44 9.72
N LYS A 172 -23.91 11.99 9.55
CA LYS A 172 -23.22 11.05 10.46
C LYS A 172 -21.70 11.33 10.57
N PRO A 173 -21.29 12.44 11.21
CA PRO A 173 -19.88 12.84 11.29
C PRO A 173 -19.01 11.83 12.05
N TRP A 174 -19.54 11.21 13.11
CA TRP A 174 -18.82 10.21 13.89
C TRP A 174 -18.49 8.93 13.11
N LEU A 175 -19.38 8.51 12.20
CA LEU A 175 -19.13 7.35 11.34
C LEU A 175 -17.97 7.63 10.37
N TYR A 176 -17.93 8.83 9.79
CA TYR A 176 -16.84 9.28 8.93
C TYR A 176 -15.51 9.34 9.67
N LEU A 177 -15.52 9.91 10.89
CA LEU A 177 -14.33 10.04 11.71
C LEU A 177 -13.78 8.66 12.10
N LEU A 178 -14.66 7.74 12.51
CA LEU A 178 -14.27 6.38 12.89
C LEU A 178 -13.73 5.60 11.68
N ALA A 179 -14.37 5.73 10.52
CA ALA A 179 -13.89 5.10 9.30
C ALA A 179 -12.54 5.69 8.86
N TYR A 180 -12.36 7.01 8.94
CA TYR A 180 -11.10 7.68 8.68
C TYR A 180 -9.97 7.11 9.55
N PHE A 181 -10.18 6.91 10.85
CA PHE A 181 -9.21 6.25 11.72
C PHE A 181 -8.93 4.80 11.31
N ILE A 182 -9.95 4.02 10.95
CA ILE A 182 -9.78 2.65 10.44
C ILE A 182 -8.90 2.63 9.18
N SER A 183 -8.97 3.67 8.35
CA SER A 183 -8.15 3.76 7.13
C SER A 183 -6.64 3.90 7.38
N PHE A 184 -6.22 4.29 8.60
CA PHE A 184 -4.81 4.34 9.00
C PHE A 184 -4.29 3.04 9.62
N THR A 185 -5.19 2.16 10.05
CA THR A 185 -4.87 0.83 10.58
C THR A 185 -3.85 0.06 9.74
N PRO A 186 -3.91 0.05 8.39
CA PRO A 186 -2.91 -0.65 7.57
C PRO A 186 -1.50 -0.11 7.82
N SER A 187 -1.34 1.22 7.82
CA SER A 187 -0.04 1.89 7.98
C SER A 187 0.55 1.67 9.37
N ILE A 188 -0.30 1.65 10.40
CA ILE A 188 0.11 1.39 11.79
C ILE A 188 0.49 -0.08 11.99
N LEU A 189 -0.22 -1.00 11.34
CA LEU A 189 -0.01 -2.44 11.51
C LEU A 189 1.06 -3.02 10.58
N VAL A 190 1.61 -2.29 9.61
CA VAL A 190 2.70 -2.78 8.72
C VAL A 190 3.81 -3.41 9.55
N PHE A 191 4.31 -2.73 10.59
CA PHE A 191 5.39 -3.28 11.42
C PHE A 191 4.98 -4.60 12.07
N VAL A 192 3.79 -4.66 12.66
CA VAL A 192 3.29 -5.86 13.34
C VAL A 192 3.11 -7.01 12.35
N VAL A 193 2.52 -6.76 11.19
CA VAL A 193 2.22 -7.76 10.17
C VAL A 193 3.49 -8.34 9.54
N PHE A 194 4.52 -7.53 9.33
CA PHE A 194 5.76 -7.98 8.68
C PHE A 194 6.83 -8.49 9.64
N VAL A 195 6.95 -7.87 10.82
CA VAL A 195 8.07 -8.14 11.74
C VAL A 195 7.74 -9.29 12.69
N VAL A 196 6.53 -9.33 13.25
CA VAL A 196 6.17 -10.35 14.26
C VAL A 196 6.13 -11.77 13.68
N PRO A 197 5.52 -12.02 12.51
CA PRO A 197 5.43 -13.38 11.94
C PRO A 197 6.72 -13.88 11.28
N SER A 198 7.71 -13.00 11.06
CA SER A 198 8.95 -13.34 10.37
C SER A 198 10.07 -13.64 11.36
N GLU A 199 10.57 -14.88 11.36
CA GLU A 199 11.66 -15.30 12.24
C GLU A 199 12.92 -14.45 12.05
N LEU A 200 13.24 -14.09 10.80
CA LEU A 200 14.39 -13.27 10.46
C LEU A 200 14.26 -11.85 11.04
N TYR A 201 13.15 -11.16 10.73
CA TYR A 201 12.96 -9.77 11.16
C TYR A 201 12.80 -9.68 12.68
N LEU A 202 12.10 -10.63 13.30
CA LEU A 202 11.95 -10.70 14.75
C LEU A 202 13.30 -10.93 15.46
N LYS A 203 14.18 -11.77 14.89
CA LYS A 203 15.52 -12.00 15.43
C LYS A 203 16.36 -10.72 15.37
N THR A 204 16.40 -10.06 14.22
CA THR A 204 17.13 -8.79 14.03
C THR A 204 16.63 -7.70 14.98
N LEU A 205 15.31 -7.61 15.20
CA LEU A 205 14.72 -6.66 16.16
C LEU A 205 15.20 -6.94 17.59
N LYS A 206 15.15 -8.21 18.02
CA LYS A 206 15.60 -8.61 19.37
C LYS A 206 17.09 -8.33 19.59
N GLU A 207 17.93 -8.57 18.59
CA GLU A 207 19.37 -8.28 18.66
C GLU A 207 19.64 -6.78 18.74
N SER A 208 18.90 -5.98 17.97
CA SER A 208 19.00 -4.52 18.00
C SER A 208 18.59 -3.95 19.36
N LEU A 209 17.49 -4.44 19.95
CA LEU A 209 17.02 -4.02 21.28
C LEU A 209 18.04 -4.37 22.38
N LYS A 210 18.62 -5.57 22.35
CA LYS A 210 19.68 -5.97 23.29
C LYS A 210 20.92 -5.07 23.19
N THR A 211 21.30 -4.71 21.96
CA THR A 211 22.45 -3.83 21.71
C THR A 211 22.16 -2.42 22.23
N TRP A 212 20.93 -1.93 22.06
CA TRP A 212 20.50 -0.63 22.55
C TRP A 212 20.44 -0.57 24.08
N GLN A 213 19.87 -1.60 24.74
CA GLN A 213 19.90 -1.73 26.20
C GLN A 213 21.34 -1.71 26.75
N ARG A 214 22.26 -2.45 26.10
CA ARG A 214 23.68 -2.45 26.51
C ARG A 214 24.37 -1.10 26.37
N ARG A 215 23.91 -0.23 25.46
CA ARG A 215 24.47 1.12 25.27
C ARG A 215 23.90 2.17 26.23
N ILE A 216 22.74 1.90 26.84
CA ILE A 216 22.09 2.82 27.79
C ILE A 216 22.44 2.49 29.23
N CYS A 217 22.70 1.21 29.52
CA CYS A 217 23.18 0.78 30.83
C CYS A 217 24.70 0.94 31.02
N HIS A 218 25.37 1.68 30.13
CA HIS A 218 26.81 1.92 30.12
C HIS A 218 27.10 3.41 30.00
#